data_AF-A0A523JMZ2-F1
#
_entry.id   AF-A0A523JMZ2-F1
#
_cell.length_a   1.000
_cell.length_b   1.000
_cell.length_c   1.000
_cell.angle_alpha   90.00
_cell.angle_beta   90.00
_cell.angle_gamma   90.00
#
_symmetry.space_group_name_H-M   'P 1'
#
loop_
_entity.id
_entity.type
_entity.pdbx_description
1 polymer ?
#
loop_
_entity_poly.entity_id
_entity_poly.type
_entity_poly.pdbx_seq_one_letter_code
_entity_poly.pdbx_strand_id
1 'polypeptide(L)' 'TWYKMTSMLQSGLDISPVITHHFPVSEYQEGFDIMRSGQSGKVILDWLA' A
#
# COMPACT_ATOMS: atom_id res chain seq x y z
N THR A 1 -14.24 -11.56 -5.72
CA THR A 1 -14.99 -10.66 -4.80
C THR A 1 -14.13 -10.34 -3.60
N TRP A 2 -14.45 -9.28 -2.87
CA TRP A 2 -13.80 -8.93 -1.60
C TRP A 2 -13.78 -10.10 -0.61
N TYR A 3 -14.88 -10.87 -0.55
CA TYR A 3 -14.99 -12.06 0.30
C TYR A 3 -13.83 -13.05 0.09
N LYS A 4 -13.51 -13.40 -1.16
CA LYS A 4 -12.42 -14.33 -1.47
C LYS A 4 -11.05 -13.79 -1.04
N MET A 5 -10.80 -12.48 -1.22
CA MET A 5 -9.56 -11.86 -0.76
C MET A 5 -9.46 -11.87 0.76
N THR A 6 -10.54 -11.55 1.48
CA THR A 6 -10.58 -11.63 2.95
C THR A 6 -10.31 -13.06 3.43
N SER A 7 -10.91 -14.08 2.80
CA SER A 7 -10.62 -15.47 3.12
C SER A 7 -9.15 -15.84 2.88
N MET A 8 -8.53 -15.33 1.81
CA MET A 8 -7.10 -15.56 1.54
C MET A 8 -6.20 -14.92 2.59
N LEU A 9 -6.47 -13.67 2.99
CA LEU A 9 -5.73 -13.00 4.07
C LEU A 9 -5.86 -13.75 5.39
N GLN A 10 -7.08 -14.18 5.76
CA GLN A 10 -7.32 -14.97 6.98
C GLN A 10 -6.65 -16.35 6.93
N SER A 11 -6.47 -16.92 5.73
CA SER A 11 -5.75 -18.19 5.56
C SER A 11 -4.22 -18.06 5.63
N GLY A 12 -3.70 -16.84 5.84
CA GLY A 12 -2.27 -16.57 6.02
C GLY A 12 -1.56 -16.03 4.78
N LEU A 13 -2.29 -15.53 3.77
CA LEU A 13 -1.67 -14.79 2.68
C LEU A 13 -1.06 -13.48 3.22
N ASP A 14 0.27 -13.41 3.22
CA ASP A 14 0.99 -12.17 3.52
C ASP A 14 1.03 -11.24 2.30
N ILE A 15 0.48 -10.03 2.46
CA ILE A 15 0.48 -8.99 1.43
C ILE A 15 1.52 -7.90 1.66
N SER A 16 2.26 -7.98 2.77
CA SER A 16 3.30 -7.01 3.12
C SER A 16 4.29 -6.77 1.97
N PRO A 17 4.74 -7.80 1.20
CA PRO A 17 5.69 -7.60 0.10
C PRO A 17 5.17 -6.75 -1.07
N VAL A 18 3.84 -6.59 -1.19
CA VAL A 18 3.22 -5.77 -2.25
C VAL A 18 3.27 -4.29 -1.88
N ILE A 19 3.32 -3.98 -0.58
CA ILE A 19 3.41 -2.61 -0.07
C ILE A 19 4.88 -2.21 -0.05
N THR A 20 5.23 -1.26 -0.90
CA THR A 20 6.61 -0.85 -1.13
C THR A 20 7.01 0.42 -0.39
N HIS A 21 6.04 1.31 -0.13
CA HIS A 21 6.31 2.60 0.48
C HIS A 21 5.18 3.01 1.42
N HIS A 22 5.56 3.69 2.50
CA HIS A 22 4.68 4.31 3.48
C HIS A 22 5.11 5.77 3.66
N PHE A 23 4.16 6.69 3.54
CA PHE A 23 4.37 8.12 3.78
C PHE A 23 3.32 8.65 4.75
N PRO A 24 3.62 9.65 5.58
CA PRO A 24 2.58 10.41 6.26
C PRO A 24 1.73 11.14 5.21
N VAL A 25 0.46 11.38 5.51
CA VAL A 25 -0.46 12.04 4.57
C VAL A 25 -0.03 13.47 4.23
N SER A 26 0.72 14.15 5.11
CA SER A 26 1.32 15.46 4.83
C SER A 26 2.28 15.41 3.62
N GLU A 27 2.88 14.26 3.34
CA GLU A 27 3.82 14.01 2.24
C GLU A 27 3.13 13.36 1.03
N TYR A 28 1.82 13.59 0.86
CA TYR A 28 1.05 13.02 -0.25
C TYR A 28 1.73 13.25 -1.60
N GLN A 29 2.29 14.44 -1.83
CA GLN A 29 2.91 14.81 -3.10
C GLN A 29 4.06 13.86 -3.47
N GLU A 30 4.96 13.56 -2.53
CA GLU A 30 6.06 12.63 -2.72
C GLU A 30 5.56 11.21 -3.00
N GLY A 31 4.54 10.77 -2.25
CA GLY A 31 3.88 9.49 -2.49
C GLY A 31 3.30 9.36 -3.90
N PHE A 32 2.70 10.43 -4.43
CA PHE A 32 2.18 10.47 -5.80
C PHE A 32 3.28 10.51 -6.87
N ASP A 33 4.37 11.25 -6.62
CA ASP A 33 5.50 11.33 -7.54
C ASP A 33 6.21 9.98 -7.68
N ILE A 34 6.38 9.25 -6.57
CA ILE A 34 6.91 7.88 -6.57
C ILE A 34 5.98 6.92 -7.31
N MET A 35 4.66 7.00 -7.10
CA MET A 35 3.71 6.21 -7.88
C MET A 35 3.82 6.48 -9.38
N ARG A 36 4.04 7.74 -9.77
CA ARG A 36 4.20 8.13 -11.18
C ARG A 36 5.53 7.69 -11.79
N SER A 37 6.59 7.57 -10.98
CA SER A 37 7.91 7.13 -11.45
C SER A 37 7.92 5.68 -11.99
N GLY A 38 6.91 4.88 -11.61
CA GLY A 38 6.85 3.45 -11.91
C GLY A 38 7.78 2.58 -11.03
N GLN A 39 8.51 3.18 -10.08
CA GLN A 39 9.40 2.48 -9.14
C GLN A 39 8.70 2.14 -7.82
N SER A 40 7.39 1.87 -7.85
CA SER A 40 6.61 1.50 -6.67
C SER A 40 5.60 0.40 -7.00
N GLY A 41 5.35 -0.51 -6.05
CA GLY A 41 4.30 -1.52 -6.16
C GLY A 41 2.98 -1.00 -5.62
N LYS A 42 2.96 -0.67 -4.33
CA LYS A 42 1.84 -0.01 -3.64
C LYS A 42 2.39 1.00 -2.65
N VAL A 43 1.80 2.19 -2.65
CA VAL A 43 2.08 3.27 -1.69
C VAL A 43 0.90 3.41 -0.74
N ILE A 44 1.16 3.55 0.55
CA ILE A 44 0.18 3.84 1.60
C ILE A 44 0.47 5.22 2.17
N LEU A 45 -0.57 6.06 2.24
CA LEU A 45 -0.54 7.31 2.98
C LEU A 45 -1.18 7.09 4.35
N ASP A 46 -0.39 7.27 5.41
CA ASP A 46 -0.82 7.13 6.78
C ASP A 46 -1.38 8.45 7.32
N TRP A 47 -2.57 8.38 7.91
CA TRP A 47 -3.29 9.53 8.46
C TRP A 47 -3.02 9.76 9.95
N LEU A 48 -2.42 8.78 10.63
CA LEU A 48 -2.11 8.83 12.06
C LEU A 48 -0.60 8.97 12.35
N ALA A 49 0.22 9.04 11.30
CA ALA A 49 1.67 9.20 11.37
C ALA A 49 2.09 10.59 11.88
#